data_AF-A0A9D6JP71-F1
#
_entry.id   AF-A0A9D6JP71-F1
#
_cell.length_a   1.000
_cell.length_b   1.000
_cell.length_c   1.000
_cell.angle_alpha   90.00
_cell.angle_beta   90.00
_cell.angle_gamma   90.00
#
_symmetry.space_group_name_H-M   'P 1'
#
loop_
_entity.id
_entity.type
_entity.pdbx_description
1 polymer ?
#
loop_
_entity_poly.entity_id
_entity_poly.type
_entity_poly.pdbx_seq_one_letter_code
_entity_poly.pdbx_strand_id
1 'polypeptide(L)'
;MKKFVWALLATCALISAGCTETEQGAVGGALAGGAVGGIIGHQSGHTGEGAAIGAAGGAIIGGLIGHSEEEKKSQPAHRVQVCPQGHEVDVTGYSSGSLVRCPIDNSTFTVE
;
A
#
# COMPACT_ATOMS: atom_id res chain seq x y z
N MET A 1 33.44 -6.69 6.68
CA MET A 1 32.05 -6.89 7.13
C MET A 1 31.19 -5.63 6.98
N LYS A 2 31.60 -4.45 7.46
CA LYS A 2 30.85 -3.18 7.23
C LYS A 2 30.54 -2.89 5.75
N LYS A 3 31.50 -3.09 4.85
CA LYS A 3 31.34 -2.85 3.40
C LYS A 3 30.22 -3.68 2.75
N PHE A 4 29.99 -4.90 3.24
CA PHE A 4 28.90 -5.76 2.81
C PHE A 4 27.55 -5.34 3.39
N VAL A 5 27.52 -4.85 4.63
CA VAL A 5 26.30 -4.29 5.24
C VAL A 5 25.82 -3.06 4.49
N TRP A 6 26.73 -2.15 4.09
CA TRP A 6 26.38 -0.98 3.28
C TRP A 6 25.88 -1.37 1.88
N ALA A 7 26.48 -2.38 1.25
CA ALA A 7 26.03 -2.90 -0.04
C ALA A 7 24.65 -3.58 0.06
N LEU A 8 24.40 -4.38 1.11
CA LEU A 8 23.13 -5.06 1.32
C LEU A 8 21.99 -4.06 1.61
N LEU A 9 22.28 -3.01 2.40
CA LEU A 9 21.32 -1.96 2.73
C LEU A 9 20.97 -1.09 1.51
N ALA A 10 21.95 -0.79 0.66
CA ALA A 10 21.73 -0.08 -0.61
C ALA A 10 20.87 -0.89 -1.58
N THR A 11 21.11 -2.21 -1.68
CA THR A 11 20.27 -3.11 -2.48
C THR A 11 18.84 -3.21 -1.93
N CYS A 12 18.67 -3.28 -0.61
CA CYS A 12 17.35 -3.31 0.03
C CYS A 12 16.57 -2.01 -0.24
N ALA A 13 17.25 -0.85 -0.21
CA ALA A 13 16.66 0.44 -0.54
C ALA A 13 16.24 0.54 -2.02
N LEU A 14 17.00 -0.05 -2.95
CA LEU A 14 16.64 -0.10 -4.37
C LEU A 14 15.39 -0.96 -4.62
N ILE A 15 15.22 -2.05 -3.86
CA ILE A 15 14.03 -2.93 -3.94
C ILE A 15 12.80 -2.20 -3.41
N SER A 16 12.94 -1.40 -2.34
CA SER A 16 11.82 -0.65 -1.76
C SER A 16 11.18 0.37 -2.71
N ALA A 17 11.89 0.84 -3.75
CA ALA A 17 11.35 1.75 -4.77
C ALA A 17 10.46 1.05 -5.81
N GLY A 18 10.51 -0.28 -5.91
CA GLY A 18 9.68 -1.08 -6.83
C GLY A 18 8.77 -2.10 -6.12
N CYS A 19 8.82 -2.16 -4.80
CA CYS A 19 8.04 -3.08 -3.97
C CYS A 19 6.63 -2.51 -3.77
N THR A 20 5.60 -3.29 -4.05
CA THR A 20 4.21 -2.86 -3.85
C THR A 20 3.85 -2.87 -2.36
N GLU A 21 2.79 -2.17 -1.93
CA GLU A 21 2.44 -2.09 -0.50
C GLU A 21 2.08 -3.48 0.07
N THR A 22 1.54 -4.39 -0.75
CA THR A 22 1.34 -5.83 -0.47
C THR A 22 2.64 -6.51 -0.12
N GLU A 23 3.68 -6.34 -0.93
CA GLU A 23 4.96 -7.01 -0.71
C GLU A 23 5.68 -6.40 0.49
N GLN A 24 5.58 -5.08 0.69
CA GLN A 24 6.09 -4.41 1.89
C GLN A 24 5.38 -4.88 3.16
N GLY A 25 4.05 -4.98 3.12
CA GLY A 25 3.25 -5.50 4.22
C GLY A 25 3.57 -6.97 4.51
N ALA A 26 3.69 -7.80 3.47
CA ALA A 26 4.03 -9.21 3.61
C ALA A 26 5.44 -9.39 4.19
N VAL A 27 6.45 -8.68 3.69
CA VAL A 27 7.81 -8.76 4.21
C VAL A 27 7.89 -8.23 5.64
N GLY A 28 7.26 -7.08 5.93
CA GLY A 28 7.21 -6.51 7.26
C GLY A 28 6.51 -7.42 8.26
N GLY A 29 5.37 -7.99 7.86
CA GLY A 29 4.63 -8.98 8.64
C GLY A 29 5.41 -10.27 8.85
N ALA A 30 6.13 -10.76 7.84
CA ALA A 30 6.97 -11.96 7.93
C ALA A 30 8.13 -11.78 8.92
N LEU A 31 8.80 -10.64 8.85
CA LEU A 31 9.91 -10.33 9.75
C LEU A 31 9.43 -10.15 11.20
N ALA A 32 8.33 -9.42 11.39
CA ALA A 32 7.73 -9.22 12.72
C ALA A 32 7.21 -10.54 13.31
N GLY A 33 6.43 -11.29 12.52
CA GLY A 33 5.87 -12.58 12.91
C GLY A 33 6.95 -13.64 13.15
N GLY A 34 8.00 -13.67 12.34
CA GLY A 34 9.11 -14.59 12.49
C GLY A 34 9.99 -14.28 13.70
N ALA A 35 10.20 -13.00 14.00
CA ALA A 35 10.90 -12.59 15.22
C ALA A 35 10.12 -13.02 16.48
N VAL A 36 8.81 -12.73 16.52
CA VAL A 36 7.94 -13.09 17.66
C VAL A 36 7.81 -14.61 17.78
N GLY A 37 7.54 -15.30 16.67
CA GLY A 37 7.44 -16.76 16.62
C GLY A 37 8.74 -17.46 16.99
N GLY A 38 9.90 -16.88 16.62
CA GLY A 38 11.21 -17.36 17.03
C GLY A 38 11.45 -17.24 18.52
N ILE A 39 11.08 -16.11 19.13
CA ILE A 39 11.19 -15.89 20.59
C ILE A 39 10.31 -16.88 21.36
N ILE A 40 9.07 -17.08 20.90
CA ILE A 40 8.13 -18.03 21.53
C ILE A 40 8.62 -19.46 21.34
N GLY A 41 9.00 -19.83 20.11
CA GLY A 41 9.54 -21.15 19.79
C GLY A 41 10.82 -21.48 20.56
N HIS A 42 11.64 -20.47 20.88
CA HIS A 42 12.84 -20.63 21.70
C HIS A 42 12.53 -21.15 23.10
N GLN A 43 11.39 -20.82 23.70
CA GLN A 43 11.01 -21.32 25.03
C GLN A 43 10.70 -22.83 25.02
N SER A 44 10.26 -23.35 23.88
CA SER A 44 9.92 -24.77 23.70
C SER A 44 11.02 -25.58 23.00
N GLY A 45 12.19 -24.98 22.72
CA GLY A 45 13.29 -25.64 21.99
C GLY A 45 13.09 -25.75 20.47
N HIS A 46 12.08 -25.06 19.92
CA HIS A 46 11.69 -25.10 18.51
C HIS A 46 11.73 -23.70 17.90
N THR A 47 12.84 -22.99 18.08
CA THR A 47 13.04 -21.61 17.59
C THR A 47 12.82 -21.49 16.08
N GLY A 48 13.36 -22.45 15.31
CA GLY A 48 13.26 -22.42 13.84
C GLY A 48 11.84 -22.65 13.34
N GLU A 49 11.11 -23.56 13.99
CA GLU A 49 9.72 -23.88 13.61
C GLU A 49 8.77 -22.76 14.02
N GLY A 50 8.94 -22.20 15.22
CA GLY A 50 8.19 -21.02 15.66
C GLY A 50 8.44 -19.79 14.79
N ALA A 51 9.69 -19.55 14.39
CA ALA A 51 10.04 -18.46 13.48
C ALA A 51 9.46 -18.67 12.08
N ALA A 52 9.51 -19.90 11.54
CA ALA A 52 8.97 -20.20 10.23
C ALA A 52 7.43 -20.04 10.18
N ILE A 53 6.73 -20.56 11.19
CA ILE A 53 5.27 -20.45 11.29
C ILE A 53 4.86 -18.99 11.51
N GLY A 54 5.55 -18.28 12.41
CA GLY A 54 5.31 -16.87 12.68
C GLY A 54 5.57 -16.00 11.44
N ALA A 55 6.63 -16.29 10.69
CA ALA A 55 6.94 -15.58 9.45
C ALA A 55 5.90 -15.86 8.36
N ALA A 56 5.49 -17.12 8.18
CA ALA A 56 4.48 -17.46 7.18
C ALA A 56 3.13 -16.82 7.51
N GLY A 57 2.67 -16.90 8.76
CA GLY A 57 1.41 -16.27 9.19
C GLY A 57 1.47 -14.75 9.12
N GLY A 58 2.58 -14.16 9.56
CA GLY A 58 2.83 -12.72 9.47
C GLY A 58 2.88 -12.22 8.03
N ALA A 59 3.47 -12.98 7.10
CA ALA A 59 3.52 -12.65 5.68
C ALA A 59 2.14 -12.60 5.05
N ILE A 60 1.29 -13.58 5.35
CA ILE A 60 -0.06 -13.65 4.81
C ILE A 60 -0.88 -12.45 5.31
N ILE A 61 -0.89 -12.21 6.63
CA ILE A 61 -1.64 -11.10 7.22
C ILE A 61 -1.13 -9.76 6.72
N GLY A 62 0.19 -9.56 6.74
CA GLY A 62 0.80 -8.32 6.28
C GLY A 62 0.57 -8.08 4.79
N GLY A 63 0.59 -9.13 3.97
CA GLY A 63 0.28 -9.03 2.54
C GLY A 63 -1.16 -8.64 2.26
N LEU A 64 -2.13 -9.21 3.00
CA LEU A 64 -3.55 -8.84 2.85
C LEU A 64 -3.82 -7.37 3.21
N ILE A 65 -3.16 -6.87 4.26
CA ILE A 65 -3.25 -5.47 4.67
C ILE A 65 -2.65 -4.58 3.58
N GLY A 66 -1.45 -4.90 3.11
CA GLY A 66 -0.80 -4.16 2.04
C GLY A 66 -1.59 -4.14 0.73
N HIS A 67 -2.25 -5.24 0.36
CA HIS A 67 -3.14 -5.30 -0.80
C HIS A 67 -4.31 -4.31 -0.68
N SER A 68 -4.89 -4.22 0.50
CA SER A 68 -5.97 -3.27 0.77
C SER A 68 -5.51 -1.81 0.65
N GLU A 69 -4.26 -1.53 1.01
CA GLU A 69 -3.64 -0.21 0.85
C GLU A 69 -3.37 0.13 -0.62
N GLU A 70 -2.96 -0.83 -1.44
CA GLU A 70 -2.81 -0.63 -2.88
C GLU A 70 -4.14 -0.24 -3.53
N GLU A 71 -5.22 -0.94 -3.18
CA GLU A 71 -6.56 -0.63 -3.66
C GLU A 71 -7.00 0.80 -3.28
N LYS A 72 -6.58 1.28 -2.10
CA LYS A 72 -6.82 2.67 -1.67
C LYS A 72 -6.00 3.68 -2.45
N LYS A 73 -4.74 3.36 -2.75
CA LYS A 73 -3.83 4.23 -3.51
C LYS A 73 -4.20 4.31 -4.99
N SER A 74 -4.82 3.25 -5.51
CA SER A 74 -5.43 3.22 -6.84
C SER A 74 -6.79 3.92 -6.92
N GLN A 75 -7.33 4.43 -5.81
CA GLN A 75 -8.48 5.30 -5.89
C GLN A 75 -8.05 6.60 -6.59
N PRO A 76 -8.68 6.98 -7.71
CA PRO A 76 -8.38 8.23 -8.38
C PRO A 76 -8.46 9.37 -7.36
N ALA A 77 -7.42 10.20 -7.30
CA ALA A 77 -7.38 11.37 -6.43
C ALA A 77 -8.71 12.09 -6.55
N HIS A 78 -9.38 12.34 -5.43
CA HIS A 78 -10.72 12.95 -5.43
C HIS A 78 -10.62 14.29 -6.17
N ARG A 79 -11.14 14.32 -7.40
CA ARG A 79 -11.06 15.47 -8.28
C ARG A 79 -12.39 16.18 -8.19
N VAL A 80 -12.30 17.31 -7.53
CA VAL A 80 -13.44 18.16 -7.29
C VAL A 80 -13.29 19.40 -8.15
N GLN A 81 -14.30 19.68 -8.97
CA GLN A 81 -14.35 20.87 -9.81
C GLN A 81 -15.60 21.69 -9.44
N VAL A 82 -15.42 23.00 -9.39
CA VAL A 82 -16.48 23.94 -9.01
C VAL A 82 -17.24 24.36 -10.28
N CYS A 83 -18.56 24.19 -10.26
CA CYS A 83 -19.45 24.69 -11.31
C CYS A 83 -19.44 26.24 -11.35
N PRO A 84 -19.83 26.88 -12.48
CA PRO A 84 -19.90 28.34 -12.60
C PRO A 84 -20.76 29.04 -11.53
N GLN A 85 -21.65 28.28 -10.87
CA GLN A 85 -22.52 28.76 -9.79
C GLN A 85 -21.98 28.51 -8.38
N GLY A 86 -20.73 28.02 -8.24
CA GLY A 86 -20.09 27.81 -6.95
C GLY A 86 -20.45 26.50 -6.24
N HIS A 87 -21.14 25.57 -6.91
CA HIS A 87 -21.41 24.24 -6.35
C HIS A 87 -20.29 23.26 -6.66
N GLU A 88 -19.92 22.47 -5.67
CA GLU A 88 -18.88 21.46 -5.74
C GLU A 88 -19.41 20.17 -6.38
N VAL A 89 -18.75 19.66 -7.42
CA VAL A 89 -19.14 18.41 -8.09
C VAL A 89 -17.93 17.48 -8.16
N ASP A 90 -18.15 16.23 -7.76
CA ASP A 90 -17.16 15.17 -7.88
C ASP A 90 -17.04 14.70 -9.33
N VAL A 91 -15.87 14.92 -9.93
CA VAL A 91 -15.53 14.46 -11.28
C VAL A 91 -14.52 13.31 -11.24
N THR A 92 -14.41 12.64 -10.09
CA THR A 92 -13.57 11.47 -9.89
C THR A 92 -14.03 10.32 -10.79
N GLY A 93 -13.20 9.97 -11.78
CA GLY A 93 -13.50 8.93 -12.78
C GLY A 93 -13.80 9.46 -14.19
N TYR A 94 -13.89 10.78 -14.38
CA TYR A 94 -14.01 11.40 -15.70
C TYR A 94 -12.62 11.64 -16.32
N SER A 95 -12.46 11.32 -17.61
CA SER A 95 -11.22 11.62 -18.35
C SER A 95 -11.09 13.13 -18.61
N SER A 96 -9.86 13.66 -18.56
CA SER A 96 -9.59 15.05 -18.94
C SER A 96 -10.10 15.33 -20.36
N GLY A 97 -10.86 16.42 -20.51
CA GLY A 97 -11.59 16.78 -21.74
C GLY A 97 -13.04 16.26 -21.84
N SER A 98 -13.51 15.47 -20.87
CA SER A 98 -14.92 15.04 -20.85
C SER A 98 -15.86 16.18 -20.43
N LEU A 99 -17.08 16.18 -21.00
CA LEU A 99 -18.12 17.17 -20.73
C LEU A 99 -19.02 16.68 -19.60
N VAL A 100 -19.00 17.38 -18.47
CA VAL A 100 -19.82 17.07 -17.29
C VAL A 100 -20.91 18.13 -17.13
N ARG A 101 -22.12 17.69 -16.73
CA ARG A 101 -23.29 18.55 -16.56
C ARG A 101 -23.50 18.85 -15.07
N CYS A 102 -23.60 20.12 -14.69
CA CYS A 102 -23.92 20.52 -13.33
C CYS A 102 -25.39 20.15 -13.00
N PRO A 103 -25.65 19.46 -11.89
CA PRO A 103 -27.00 19.00 -11.54
C PRO A 103 -27.95 20.13 -11.14
N ILE A 104 -27.43 21.26 -10.66
CA ILE A 104 -28.24 22.38 -10.15
C ILE A 104 -28.72 23.29 -11.29
N ASP A 105 -27.84 23.52 -12.29
CA ASP A 105 -28.05 24.60 -13.27
C ASP A 105 -28.08 24.10 -14.70
N ASN A 106 -27.86 22.79 -14.89
CA ASN A 106 -27.78 22.15 -16.18
C ASN A 106 -26.75 22.87 -17.09
N SER A 107 -25.69 23.45 -16.54
CA SER A 107 -24.56 24.00 -17.28
C SER A 107 -23.56 22.89 -17.58
N THR A 108 -22.86 22.95 -18.73
CA THR A 108 -21.82 21.96 -19.06
C THR A 108 -20.46 22.59 -18.91
N PHE A 109 -19.53 21.89 -18.27
CA PHE A 109 -18.12 22.29 -18.18
C PHE A 109 -17.22 21.11 -18.58
N THR A 110 -16.00 21.43 -18.99
CA THR A 110 -14.98 20.43 -19.32
C THR A 110 -14.17 20.08 -18.09
N VAL A 111 -13.98 18.79 -17.87
CA VAL A 111 -13.05 18.30 -16.85
C VAL A 111 -11.65 18.64 -17.31
N GLU A 112 -11.00 19.55 -16.60
CA GLU A 112 -9.59 19.92 -16.86
C GLU A 112 -8.64 18.78 -16.49
#